data_AF-A0A813LZY9-F1
#
_entry.id   AF-A0A813LZY9-F1
#
_cell.length_a   1.000
_cell.length_b   1.000
_cell.length_c   1.000
_cell.angle_alpha   90.00
_cell.angle_beta   90.00
_cell.angle_gamma   90.00
#
_symmetry.space_group_name_H-M   'P 1'
#
loop_
_entity.id
_entity.type
_entity.pdbx_description
1 polymer ?
#
loop_
_entity_poly.entity_id
_entity_poly.type
_entity_poly.pdbx_seq_one_letter_code
_entity_poly.pdbx_strand_id
1 'polypeptide(L)'
;MACAEAAGGGVRLLQKGDQVLAWSNSGKTWLGGCVDDILEEPLLLPDQIVPKGALKIRLARGLKFVPAPRTGANCKIYEELKQDERFNLKVLGKKGAPYDRYPESWEKGSSPPNLESFAGELVSQDLGELLILGSRGGQVVLPYFWRVLGSKTPPAVVINGGCAMKKRPGPATNWPVSAVTFLLLGGQDFFRGKASPAEYVASAKQCVPPENGSTAILFVSEMQHVPQASLLGAVLSLLLMALLSWKASGSPPIAQFQSILSRLEGEGCWSGRLLFTAAAGLWEEIPFGSARYSGWACRSSQPSQAASCAAGFHS
;
A
#
# COMPACT_ATOMS: atom_id res chain seq x y z
N MET A 1 -11.20 17.05 -3.59
CA MET A 1 -11.79 15.74 -3.23
C MET A 1 -12.76 15.99 -2.09
N ALA A 2 -14.04 15.72 -2.30
CA ALA A 2 -15.04 15.79 -1.24
C ALA A 2 -14.97 14.50 -0.41
N CYS A 3 -15.28 14.57 0.88
CA CYS A 3 -15.47 13.42 1.77
C CYS A 3 -16.90 13.49 2.31
N ALA A 4 -17.51 12.33 2.54
CA ALA A 4 -18.84 12.22 3.14
C ALA A 4 -18.79 11.34 4.39
N GLU A 5 -19.44 11.76 5.46
CA GLU A 5 -19.54 11.02 6.72
C GLU A 5 -21.01 10.92 7.17
N ALA A 6 -21.35 9.83 7.84
CA ALA A 6 -22.69 9.63 8.39
C ALA A 6 -22.97 10.66 9.49
N ALA A 7 -24.15 11.29 9.48
CA ALA A 7 -24.52 12.29 10.48
C ALA A 7 -24.66 11.72 11.91
N GLY A 8 -24.76 10.39 12.06
CA GLY A 8 -25.03 9.70 13.34
C GLY A 8 -23.83 9.14 14.09
N GLY A 9 -22.58 9.46 13.73
CA GLY A 9 -21.37 9.12 14.50
C GLY A 9 -20.99 7.63 14.59
N GLY A 10 -21.80 6.71 14.07
CA GLY A 10 -21.50 5.28 14.00
C GLY A 10 -20.76 4.87 12.71
N VAL A 11 -19.79 3.96 12.82
CA VAL A 11 -19.13 3.35 11.66
C VAL A 11 -20.06 2.30 11.07
N ARG A 12 -20.84 2.66 10.05
CA ARG A 12 -21.59 1.73 9.21
C ARG A 12 -21.35 2.06 7.74
N LEU A 13 -21.53 1.06 6.86
CA LEU A 13 -21.56 1.30 5.42
C LEU A 13 -22.75 2.23 5.12
N LEU A 14 -22.48 3.31 4.39
CA LEU A 14 -23.52 4.23 3.95
C LEU A 14 -24.44 3.53 2.95
N GLN A 15 -25.74 3.75 3.09
CA GLN A 15 -26.77 3.21 2.21
C GLN A 15 -27.56 4.34 1.54
N LYS A 16 -28.26 4.02 0.46
CA LYS A 16 -29.23 4.95 -0.14
C LYS A 16 -30.23 5.43 0.91
N GLY A 17 -30.46 6.74 0.97
CA GLY A 17 -31.32 7.39 1.95
C GLY A 17 -30.59 7.91 3.20
N ASP A 18 -29.34 7.50 3.44
CA ASP A 18 -28.59 7.96 4.61
C ASP A 18 -28.32 9.47 4.56
N GLN A 19 -28.52 10.11 5.71
CA GLN A 19 -28.13 11.51 5.92
C GLN A 19 -26.62 11.61 6.13
N VAL A 20 -25.99 12.49 5.37
CA VAL A 20 -24.53 12.65 5.33
C VAL A 20 -24.14 14.12 5.39
N LEU A 21 -22.95 14.36 5.92
CA LEU A 21 -22.26 15.64 5.79
C LEU A 21 -21.17 15.51 4.74
N ALA A 22 -21.17 16.38 3.73
CA ALA A 22 -20.16 16.43 2.68
C ALA A 22 -19.31 17.71 2.78
N TRP A 23 -17.98 17.59 2.74
CA TRP A 23 -17.08 18.74 2.79
C TRP A 23 -16.99 19.46 1.44
N SER A 24 -17.28 20.77 1.42
CA SER A 24 -17.13 21.62 0.24
C SER A 24 -15.80 22.37 0.25
N ASN A 25 -14.93 22.10 -0.74
CA ASN A 25 -13.63 22.76 -0.85
C ASN A 25 -13.71 24.25 -1.20
N SER A 26 -14.67 24.65 -2.03
CA SER A 26 -14.86 26.06 -2.40
C SER A 26 -15.51 26.85 -1.28
N GLY A 27 -16.46 26.24 -0.55
CA GLY A 27 -17.17 26.88 0.55
C GLY A 27 -16.48 26.76 1.91
N LYS A 28 -15.43 25.93 2.04
CA LYS A 28 -14.74 25.61 3.30
C LYS A 28 -15.71 25.26 4.44
N THR A 29 -16.76 24.51 4.12
CA THR A 29 -17.85 24.20 5.04
C THR A 29 -18.41 22.81 4.79
N TRP A 30 -19.01 22.22 5.83
CA TRP A 30 -19.78 20.99 5.74
C TRP A 30 -21.19 21.29 5.23
N LEU A 31 -21.63 20.52 4.24
CA LEU A 31 -22.96 20.62 3.67
C LEU A 31 -23.75 19.36 4.00
N GLY A 32 -24.94 19.54 4.56
CA GLY A 32 -25.90 18.45 4.74
C GLY A 32 -26.42 17.94 3.39
N GLY A 33 -26.63 16.64 3.31
CA GLY A 33 -27.30 16.00 2.19
C GLY A 33 -27.69 14.56 2.48
N CYS A 34 -28.12 13.89 1.42
CA CYS A 34 -28.58 12.51 1.48
C CYS A 34 -27.92 11.69 0.37
N VAL A 35 -27.56 10.44 0.67
CA VAL A 35 -27.10 9.48 -0.34
C VAL A 35 -28.26 9.14 -1.25
N ASP A 36 -28.24 9.66 -2.48
CA ASP A 36 -29.24 9.38 -3.51
C ASP A 36 -29.05 7.99 -4.11
N ASP A 37 -27.79 7.59 -4.31
CA ASP A 37 -27.43 6.29 -4.87
C ASP A 37 -25.99 5.88 -4.56
N ILE A 38 -25.67 4.61 -4.78
CA ILE A 38 -24.30 4.07 -4.74
C ILE A 38 -24.04 3.46 -6.11
N LEU A 39 -23.04 3.97 -6.81
CA LEU A 39 -22.78 3.56 -8.18
C LEU A 39 -22.38 2.07 -8.23
N GLU A 40 -23.22 1.24 -8.85
CA GLU A 40 -22.90 -0.18 -9.06
C GLU A 40 -21.85 -0.38 -10.15
N GLU A 41 -21.73 0.56 -11.08
CA GLU A 41 -20.75 0.56 -12.16
C GLU A 41 -20.09 1.94 -12.30
N PRO A 42 -18.87 2.04 -12.87
CA PRO A 42 -18.24 3.33 -13.11
C PRO A 42 -19.12 4.23 -14.00
N LEU A 43 -19.26 5.49 -13.62
CA LEU A 43 -20.00 6.49 -14.38
C LEU A 43 -19.03 7.40 -15.14
N LEU A 44 -19.16 7.41 -16.47
CA LEU A 44 -18.42 8.31 -17.35
C LEU A 44 -19.14 9.66 -17.41
N LEU A 45 -18.51 10.71 -16.90
CA LEU A 45 -18.93 12.10 -17.08
C LEU A 45 -18.01 12.76 -18.14
N PRO A 46 -18.44 13.87 -18.80
CA PRO A 46 -17.71 14.46 -19.92
C PRO A 46 -16.22 14.77 -19.65
N ASP A 47 -15.87 15.03 -18.39
CA ASP A 47 -14.54 15.44 -17.94
C ASP A 47 -13.94 14.54 -16.84
N GLN A 48 -14.65 13.49 -16.40
CA GLN A 48 -14.19 12.64 -15.30
C GLN A 48 -14.83 11.24 -15.30
N ILE A 49 -14.11 10.27 -14.77
CA ILE A 49 -14.65 8.93 -14.47
C ILE A 49 -14.93 8.86 -12.98
N VAL A 50 -16.19 8.59 -12.62
CA VAL A 50 -16.59 8.32 -11.25
C VAL A 50 -16.53 6.81 -11.02
N PRO A 51 -15.74 6.32 -10.06
CA PRO A 51 -15.55 4.88 -9.89
C PRO A 51 -16.81 4.20 -9.33
N LYS A 52 -16.91 2.89 -9.58
CA LYS A 52 -17.82 1.99 -8.88
C LYS A 52 -17.69 2.14 -7.36
N GLY A 53 -18.83 2.12 -6.67
CA GLY A 53 -18.95 2.33 -5.24
C GLY A 53 -18.95 3.81 -4.82
N ALA A 54 -18.81 4.77 -5.73
CA ALA A 54 -18.98 6.18 -5.36
C ALA A 54 -20.42 6.46 -4.92
N LEU A 55 -20.55 7.31 -3.90
CA LEU A 55 -21.81 7.82 -3.43
C LEU A 55 -22.26 8.96 -4.34
N LYS A 56 -23.45 8.82 -4.89
CA LYS A 56 -24.19 9.91 -5.50
C LYS A 56 -24.94 10.63 -4.37
N ILE A 57 -24.50 11.82 -4.00
CA ILE A 57 -25.05 12.58 -2.87
C ILE A 57 -25.85 13.77 -3.39
N ARG A 58 -27.10 13.89 -2.93
CA ARG A 58 -27.93 15.08 -3.14
C ARG A 58 -27.68 16.07 -2.00
N LEU A 59 -27.08 17.20 -2.32
CA LEU A 59 -26.89 18.35 -1.42
C LEU A 59 -27.93 19.43 -1.74
N ALA A 60 -28.14 20.39 -0.84
CA ALA A 60 -29.00 21.55 -1.09
C ALA A 60 -28.57 22.38 -2.33
N ARG A 61 -27.27 22.32 -2.68
CA ARG A 61 -26.68 23.04 -3.83
C ARG A 61 -26.52 22.18 -5.08
N GLY A 62 -27.15 21.02 -5.12
CA GLY A 62 -27.13 20.10 -6.26
C GLY A 62 -26.44 18.78 -5.96
N LEU A 63 -26.17 18.03 -7.03
CA LEU A 63 -25.66 16.67 -6.96
C LEU A 63 -24.13 16.66 -6.90
N LYS A 64 -23.55 15.76 -6.09
CA LYS A 64 -22.12 15.50 -6.04
C LYS A 64 -21.84 14.00 -6.01
N PHE A 65 -20.79 13.60 -6.71
CA PHE A 65 -20.24 12.26 -6.60
C PHE A 65 -19.06 12.30 -5.63
N VAL A 66 -19.14 11.48 -4.59
CA VAL A 66 -18.11 11.38 -3.56
C VAL A 66 -17.65 9.93 -3.54
N PRO A 67 -16.34 9.65 -3.65
CA PRO A 67 -15.86 8.29 -3.42
C PRO A 67 -16.38 7.80 -2.07
N ALA A 68 -16.94 6.58 -1.99
CA ALA A 68 -17.41 6.08 -0.70
C ALA A 68 -16.30 6.24 0.36
N PRO A 69 -16.66 6.67 1.59
CA PRO A 69 -15.68 6.92 2.62
C PRO A 69 -14.82 5.66 2.78
N ARG A 70 -13.52 5.82 2.50
CA ARG A 70 -12.51 4.75 2.53
C ARG A 70 -12.23 4.25 3.96
N THR A 71 -13.16 4.44 4.90
CA THR A 71 -13.13 3.85 6.23
C THR A 71 -13.44 2.36 6.09
N GLY A 72 -12.38 1.57 5.95
CA GLY A 72 -12.46 0.12 5.92
C GLY A 72 -12.32 -0.53 4.55
N ALA A 73 -11.76 0.16 3.56
CA ALA A 73 -11.43 -0.44 2.25
C ALA A 73 -10.64 -1.75 2.39
N ASN A 74 -9.82 -1.85 3.45
CA ASN A 74 -8.99 -3.02 3.75
C ASN A 74 -9.52 -3.85 4.93
N CYS A 75 -10.63 -3.46 5.59
CA CYS A 75 -11.18 -4.20 6.74
C CYS A 75 -11.48 -5.65 6.37
N LYS A 76 -12.13 -5.87 5.22
CA LYS A 76 -12.44 -7.22 4.73
C LYS A 76 -11.18 -8.09 4.63
N ILE A 77 -10.06 -7.54 4.17
CA ILE A 77 -8.81 -8.28 4.03
C ILE A 77 -8.23 -8.68 5.40
N TYR A 78 -8.35 -7.81 6.41
CA TYR A 78 -7.94 -8.14 7.77
C TYR A 78 -8.90 -9.13 8.44
N GLU A 79 -10.20 -9.08 8.14
CA GLU A 79 -11.18 -10.08 8.58
C GLU A 79 -10.90 -11.45 7.96
N GLU A 80 -10.63 -11.50 6.65
CA GLU A 80 -10.19 -12.73 5.95
C GLU A 80 -8.89 -13.27 6.55
N LEU A 81 -7.91 -12.40 6.81
CA LEU A 81 -6.65 -12.78 7.47
C LEU A 81 -6.88 -13.32 8.89
N LYS A 82 -7.91 -12.84 9.60
CA LYS A 82 -8.27 -13.33 10.94
C LYS A 82 -8.90 -14.73 10.88
N GLN A 83 -9.52 -15.11 9.77
CA GLN A 83 -10.06 -16.46 9.55
C GLN A 83 -9.02 -17.46 9.05
N ASP A 84 -7.83 -16.99 8.65
CA ASP A 84 -6.73 -17.83 8.22
C ASP A 84 -6.06 -18.48 9.45
N GLU A 85 -6.20 -19.80 9.59
CA GLU A 85 -5.71 -20.57 10.74
C GLU A 85 -4.19 -20.46 10.96
N ARG A 86 -3.45 -19.99 9.96
CA ARG A 86 -2.00 -19.73 10.06
C ARG A 86 -1.68 -18.50 10.90
N PHE A 87 -2.65 -17.61 11.15
CA PHE A 87 -2.43 -16.33 11.81
C PHE A 87 -3.41 -16.09 12.97
N ASN A 88 -2.89 -15.52 14.06
CA ASN A 88 -3.70 -14.94 15.13
C ASN A 88 -3.61 -13.41 15.09
N LEU A 89 -4.57 -12.77 14.43
CA LEU A 89 -4.53 -11.32 14.21
C LEU A 89 -5.08 -10.53 15.41
N LYS A 90 -4.22 -9.70 16.02
CA LYS A 90 -4.59 -8.71 17.06
C LYS A 90 -4.49 -7.29 16.51
N VAL A 91 -5.58 -6.53 16.60
CA VAL A 91 -5.61 -5.11 16.19
C VAL A 91 -5.28 -4.24 17.41
N LEU A 92 -4.09 -3.63 17.41
CA LEU A 92 -3.63 -2.75 18.49
C LEU A 92 -4.00 -1.28 18.27
N GLY A 93 -4.07 -0.86 17.00
CA GLY A 93 -4.25 0.54 16.59
C GLY A 93 -5.58 0.79 15.85
N LYS A 94 -6.16 1.99 16.00
CA LYS A 94 -7.37 2.41 15.31
C LYS A 94 -7.26 3.83 14.77
N LYS A 95 -7.65 4.02 13.51
CA LYS A 95 -7.77 5.35 12.89
C LYS A 95 -8.81 6.19 13.64
N GLY A 96 -8.48 7.46 13.90
CA GLY A 96 -9.32 8.42 14.61
C GLY A 96 -9.34 8.25 16.13
N ALA A 97 -8.58 7.31 16.70
CA ALA A 97 -8.40 7.24 18.14
C ALA A 97 -7.72 8.51 18.67
N PRO A 98 -7.84 8.84 19.97
CA PRO A 98 -7.19 10.01 20.54
C PRO A 98 -5.68 10.08 20.25
N TYR A 99 -4.96 8.95 20.19
CA TYR A 99 -3.54 8.93 19.85
C TYR A 99 -3.22 9.03 18.36
N ASP A 100 -4.20 9.05 17.46
CA ASP A 100 -3.99 8.98 16.00
C ASP A 100 -3.58 10.33 15.37
N ARG A 101 -2.58 10.96 15.99
CA ARG A 101 -2.00 12.26 15.65
C ARG A 101 -0.48 12.19 15.77
N TYR A 102 0.24 12.98 14.98
CA TYR A 102 1.70 12.99 15.04
C TYR A 102 2.21 13.61 16.36
N PRO A 103 3.40 13.22 16.84
CA PRO A 103 4.00 13.82 18.03
C PRO A 103 4.45 15.27 17.77
N GLU A 104 4.70 16.03 18.84
CA GLU A 104 5.05 17.46 18.80
C GLU A 104 6.27 17.80 17.93
N SER A 105 7.16 16.83 17.72
CA SER A 105 8.32 16.99 16.83
C SER A 105 7.95 17.11 15.35
N TRP A 106 6.70 16.86 14.95
CA TRP A 106 6.20 16.97 13.58
C TRP A 106 5.45 18.28 13.35
N GLU A 107 5.38 18.70 12.09
CA GLU A 107 4.54 19.84 11.69
C GLU A 107 3.07 19.54 12.04
N LYS A 108 2.45 20.41 12.84
CA LYS A 108 1.09 20.20 13.40
C LYS A 108 0.99 18.96 14.29
N GLY A 109 2.10 18.59 14.92
CA GLY A 109 2.14 17.61 15.98
C GLY A 109 1.27 18.00 17.17
N SER A 110 1.08 17.06 18.08
CA SER A 110 0.30 17.27 19.30
C SER A 110 0.96 16.59 20.49
N SER A 111 0.76 17.15 21.68
CA SER A 111 1.12 16.50 22.94
C SER A 111 0.37 15.16 23.10
N PRO A 112 0.85 14.26 23.97
CA PRO A 112 0.16 13.01 24.27
C PRO A 112 -1.31 13.23 24.67
N PRO A 113 -2.24 12.33 24.28
CA PRO A 113 -1.99 11.11 23.52
C PRO A 113 -1.71 11.37 22.03
N ASN A 114 -0.64 10.76 21.52
CA ASN A 114 -0.21 10.81 20.12
C ASN A 114 0.41 9.45 19.70
N LEU A 115 0.82 9.32 18.43
CA LEU A 115 1.34 8.04 17.91
C LEU A 115 2.61 7.57 18.63
N GLU A 116 3.42 8.50 19.15
CA GLU A 116 4.63 8.17 19.90
C GLU A 116 4.31 7.68 21.31
N SER A 117 3.40 8.35 22.04
CA SER A 117 2.96 7.87 23.36
C SER A 117 2.24 6.53 23.26
N PHE A 118 1.44 6.33 22.22
CA PHE A 118 0.81 5.05 21.90
C PHE A 118 1.83 3.95 21.63
N ALA A 119 2.89 4.23 20.85
CA ALA A 119 3.97 3.27 20.64
C ALA A 119 4.66 2.91 21.97
N GLY A 120 4.88 3.89 22.86
CA GLY A 120 5.40 3.67 24.21
C GLY A 120 4.55 2.70 25.04
N GLU A 121 3.22 2.86 25.02
CA GLU A 121 2.27 1.96 25.70
C GLU A 121 2.24 0.55 25.10
N LEU A 122 2.55 0.39 23.80
CA LEU A 122 2.58 -0.91 23.15
C LEU A 122 3.86 -1.71 23.46
N VAL A 123 4.98 -1.03 23.72
CA VAL A 123 6.26 -1.71 24.01
C VAL A 123 6.17 -2.59 25.27
N SER A 124 5.33 -2.23 26.24
CA SER A 124 5.10 -3.03 27.45
C SER A 124 4.12 -4.20 27.24
N GLN A 125 3.53 -4.31 26.04
CA GLN A 125 2.58 -5.37 25.69
C GLN A 125 3.26 -6.41 24.81
N ASP A 126 2.61 -7.57 24.67
CA ASP A 126 2.98 -8.53 23.63
C ASP A 126 2.64 -7.97 22.25
N LEU A 127 3.68 -7.61 21.49
CA LEU A 127 3.61 -7.14 20.11
C LEU A 127 3.36 -8.27 19.10
N GLY A 128 3.48 -9.54 19.52
CA GLY A 128 3.42 -10.70 18.65
C GLY A 128 4.68 -10.92 17.82
N GLU A 129 4.60 -11.87 16.90
CA GLU A 129 5.75 -12.28 16.07
C GLU A 129 5.93 -11.46 14.79
N LEU A 130 4.91 -10.72 14.37
CA LEU A 130 4.88 -9.91 13.15
C LEU A 130 4.07 -8.64 13.35
N LEU A 131 4.46 -7.59 12.64
CA LEU A 131 3.77 -6.31 12.63
C LEU A 131 3.24 -5.96 11.25
N ILE A 132 2.02 -5.42 11.21
CA ILE A 132 1.45 -4.77 10.02
C ILE A 132 1.25 -3.30 10.35
N LEU A 133 1.95 -2.42 9.65
CA LEU A 133 1.87 -0.99 9.88
C LEU A 133 1.39 -0.27 8.63
N GLY A 134 0.35 0.55 8.81
CA GLY A 134 -0.01 1.55 7.81
C GLY A 134 1.01 2.69 7.75
N SER A 135 0.79 3.61 6.81
CA SER A 135 1.61 4.81 6.56
C SER A 135 2.09 5.53 7.85
N ARG A 136 1.17 6.02 8.70
CA ARG A 136 1.52 6.69 9.97
C ARG A 136 2.22 5.79 10.98
N GLY A 137 1.84 4.51 11.03
CA GLY A 137 2.52 3.52 11.86
C GLY A 137 3.98 3.34 11.45
N GLY A 138 4.25 3.26 10.14
CA GLY A 138 5.61 3.21 9.61
C GLY A 138 6.40 4.50 9.84
N GLN A 139 5.74 5.66 9.87
CA GLN A 139 6.40 6.94 10.10
C GLN A 139 6.83 7.17 11.55
N VAL A 140 6.04 6.71 12.52
CA VAL A 140 6.22 7.03 13.95
C VAL A 140 6.40 5.77 14.81
N VAL A 141 5.48 4.83 14.72
CA VAL A 141 5.39 3.68 15.64
C VAL A 141 6.52 2.67 15.43
N LEU A 142 6.76 2.22 14.19
CA LEU A 142 7.87 1.29 13.91
C LEU A 142 9.25 1.92 14.23
N PRO A 143 9.51 3.19 13.88
CA PRO A 143 10.69 3.92 14.31
C PRO A 143 10.87 3.97 15.83
N TYR A 144 9.79 4.19 16.57
CA TYR A 144 9.82 4.13 18.03
C TYR A 144 10.23 2.73 18.52
N PHE A 145 9.63 1.67 17.96
CA PHE A 145 10.00 0.29 18.30
C PHE A 145 11.47 0.01 18.00
N TRP A 146 11.99 0.40 16.84
CA TRP A 146 13.42 0.24 16.53
C TRP A 146 14.33 0.96 17.53
N ARG A 147 13.95 2.16 17.97
CA ARG A 147 14.74 2.90 18.96
C ARG A 147 14.76 2.21 20.32
N VAL A 148 13.65 1.63 20.75
CA VAL A 148 13.52 1.05 22.10
C VAL A 148 13.91 -0.44 22.15
N LEU A 149 13.58 -1.21 21.12
CA LEU A 149 13.77 -2.66 21.05
C LEU A 149 14.96 -3.09 20.19
N GLY A 150 15.44 -2.23 19.29
CA GLY A 150 16.55 -2.53 18.38
C GLY A 150 16.29 -3.78 17.55
N SER A 151 17.20 -4.75 17.62
CA SER A 151 17.10 -6.04 16.91
C SER A 151 15.96 -6.94 17.40
N LYS A 152 15.37 -6.64 18.56
CA LYS A 152 14.22 -7.40 19.10
C LYS A 152 12.88 -7.00 18.48
N THR A 153 12.84 -5.92 17.69
CA THR A 153 11.60 -5.53 16.98
C THR A 153 11.14 -6.66 16.06
N PRO A 154 9.87 -7.12 16.15
CA PRO A 154 9.36 -8.14 15.24
C PRO A 154 9.42 -7.70 13.77
N PRO A 155 9.53 -8.64 12.81
CA PRO A 155 9.45 -8.31 11.40
C PRO A 155 8.19 -7.53 11.06
N ALA A 156 8.30 -6.63 10.08
CA ALA A 156 7.22 -5.69 9.77
C ALA A 156 6.90 -5.62 8.28
N VAL A 157 5.61 -5.70 7.94
CA VAL A 157 5.08 -5.18 6.68
C VAL A 157 4.72 -3.71 6.88
N VAL A 158 5.28 -2.82 6.05
CA VAL A 158 5.01 -1.38 6.11
C VAL A 158 4.35 -0.92 4.81
N ILE A 159 3.07 -0.61 4.91
CA ILE A 159 2.27 -0.09 3.79
C ILE A 159 2.64 1.38 3.57
N ASN A 160 2.95 1.72 2.32
CA ASN A 160 3.47 3.02 1.85
C ASN A 160 4.86 3.38 2.36
N GLY A 161 5.56 2.46 3.05
CA GLY A 161 6.95 2.64 3.45
C GLY A 161 7.25 3.91 4.27
N GLY A 162 6.36 4.30 5.18
CA GLY A 162 6.52 5.50 6.00
C GLY A 162 7.87 5.58 6.77
N CYS A 163 8.48 4.43 7.06
CA CYS A 163 9.79 4.34 7.71
C CYS A 163 10.97 4.69 6.78
N ALA A 164 10.76 4.65 5.46
CA ALA A 164 11.75 4.90 4.42
C ALA A 164 11.65 6.32 3.82
N MET A 165 11.08 7.27 4.57
CA MET A 165 11.05 8.68 4.19
C MET A 165 12.32 9.40 4.64
N LYS A 166 13.04 10.05 3.71
CA LYS A 166 14.28 10.78 3.99
C LYS A 166 14.12 11.97 4.95
N LYS A 167 13.02 12.71 4.81
CA LYS A 167 12.75 13.92 5.59
C LYS A 167 11.67 13.62 6.62
N ARG A 168 12.04 12.95 7.71
CA ARG A 168 11.16 12.75 8.86
C ARG A 168 11.51 13.74 9.95
N PRO A 169 10.53 14.52 10.46
CA PRO A 169 10.71 15.27 11.70
C PRO A 169 10.95 14.32 12.88
N GLY A 170 11.67 14.81 13.88
CA GLY A 170 11.98 14.06 15.09
C GLY A 170 13.36 13.42 15.12
N PRO A 171 13.66 12.61 16.17
CA PRO A 171 14.97 12.03 16.36
C PRO A 171 15.32 11.07 15.22
N ALA A 172 16.60 11.09 14.82
CA ALA A 172 17.14 10.14 13.86
C ALA A 172 16.82 8.72 14.36
N THR A 173 16.06 7.99 13.55
CA THR A 173 15.73 6.62 13.87
C THR A 173 16.74 5.73 13.18
N ASN A 174 17.49 4.97 13.96
CA ASN A 174 18.38 3.95 13.46
C ASN A 174 17.54 2.72 13.09
N TRP A 175 17.35 2.50 11.79
CA TRP A 175 16.83 1.24 11.28
C TRP A 175 17.81 0.13 11.66
N PRO A 176 17.44 -0.89 12.45
CA PRO A 176 18.37 -1.92 12.89
C PRO A 176 18.86 -2.76 11.71
N VAL A 177 20.17 -3.02 11.65
CA VAL A 177 20.78 -3.84 10.60
C VAL A 177 20.12 -5.22 10.47
N SER A 178 19.68 -5.81 11.57
CA SER A 178 19.00 -7.11 11.60
C SER A 178 17.47 -7.04 11.45
N ALA A 179 16.88 -5.85 11.22
CA ALA A 179 15.43 -5.73 11.10
C ALA A 179 14.95 -6.38 9.80
N VAL A 180 14.02 -7.31 9.91
CA VAL A 180 13.37 -7.94 8.76
C VAL A 180 12.15 -7.11 8.36
N THR A 181 12.17 -6.51 7.17
CA THR A 181 11.15 -5.52 6.79
C THR A 181 10.69 -5.72 5.35
N PHE A 182 9.39 -5.60 5.11
CA PHE A 182 8.80 -5.62 3.79
C PHE A 182 8.05 -4.32 3.54
N LEU A 183 8.50 -3.52 2.58
CA LEU A 183 7.82 -2.28 2.17
C LEU A 183 6.86 -2.57 1.01
N LEU A 184 5.59 -2.21 1.16
CA LEU A 184 4.63 -2.20 0.05
C LEU A 184 4.43 -0.76 -0.40
N LEU A 185 4.94 -0.41 -1.58
CA LEU A 185 4.94 0.95 -2.11
C LEU A 185 4.02 1.07 -3.33
N GLY A 186 3.27 2.17 -3.41
CA GLY A 186 2.40 2.45 -4.55
C GLY A 186 2.96 3.49 -5.52
N GLY A 187 2.74 3.28 -6.82
CA GLY A 187 3.07 4.26 -7.85
C GLY A 187 2.18 5.51 -7.81
N GLN A 188 0.99 5.41 -7.21
CA GLN A 188 0.07 6.54 -6.98
C GLN A 188 0.03 6.96 -5.50
N ASP A 189 1.08 6.65 -4.75
CA ASP A 189 1.25 7.05 -3.36
C ASP A 189 1.58 8.54 -3.24
N PHE A 190 0.90 9.26 -2.35
CA PHE A 190 1.18 10.68 -2.10
C PHE A 190 2.57 10.93 -1.50
N PHE A 191 3.17 9.94 -0.83
CA PHE A 191 4.53 10.03 -0.29
C PHE A 191 5.60 10.13 -1.38
N ARG A 192 5.29 9.66 -2.58
CA ARG A 192 6.13 9.88 -3.77
C ARG A 192 6.24 11.36 -4.13
N GLY A 193 5.20 12.14 -3.86
CA GLY A 193 5.10 13.54 -4.31
C GLY A 193 5.24 13.64 -5.83
N LYS A 194 6.27 14.36 -6.29
CA LYS A 194 6.58 14.54 -7.72
C LYS A 194 7.65 13.57 -8.25
N ALA A 195 8.21 12.71 -7.41
CA ALA A 195 9.27 11.79 -7.84
C ALA A 195 8.74 10.81 -8.89
N SER A 196 9.56 10.45 -9.86
CA SER A 196 9.32 9.31 -10.73
C SER A 196 9.28 8.01 -9.91
N PRO A 197 8.66 6.93 -10.43
CA PRO A 197 8.69 5.62 -9.79
C PRO A 197 10.10 5.16 -9.41
N ALA A 198 11.07 5.34 -10.31
CA ALA A 198 12.46 4.95 -10.09
C ALA A 198 13.12 5.76 -8.97
N GLU A 199 12.93 7.09 -8.95
CA GLU A 199 13.45 7.95 -7.87
C GLU A 199 12.81 7.61 -6.52
N TYR A 200 11.52 7.26 -6.49
CA TYR A 200 10.84 6.89 -5.25
C TYR A 200 11.41 5.61 -4.65
N VAL A 201 11.55 4.57 -5.48
CA VAL A 201 12.16 3.30 -5.07
C VAL A 201 13.62 3.52 -4.67
N ALA A 202 14.40 4.26 -5.44
CA ALA A 202 15.80 4.57 -5.11
C ALA A 202 15.92 5.33 -3.78
N SER A 203 15.03 6.30 -3.53
CA SER A 203 15.00 7.02 -2.26
C SER A 203 14.64 6.10 -1.10
N ALA A 204 13.72 5.16 -1.27
CA ALA A 204 13.38 4.19 -0.23
C ALA A 204 14.55 3.25 0.08
N LYS A 205 15.25 2.75 -0.96
CA LYS A 205 16.46 1.92 -0.80
C LYS A 205 17.56 2.63 0.01
N GLN A 206 17.76 3.93 -0.23
CA GLN A 206 18.77 4.72 0.47
C GLN A 206 18.49 4.91 1.97
N CYS A 207 17.25 4.66 2.42
CA CYS A 207 16.89 4.69 3.83
C CYS A 207 17.15 3.35 4.54
N VAL A 208 17.43 2.28 3.78
CA VAL A 208 17.78 0.97 4.32
C VAL A 208 19.28 0.98 4.66
N PRO A 209 19.69 0.57 5.88
CA PRO A 209 21.10 0.47 6.23
C PRO A 209 21.85 -0.42 5.21
N PRO A 210 23.05 -0.03 4.76
CA PRO A 210 23.79 -0.81 3.77
C PRO A 210 24.14 -2.21 4.28
N GLU A 211 24.23 -2.42 5.59
CA GLU A 211 24.50 -3.74 6.18
C GLU A 211 23.24 -4.62 6.30
N ASN A 212 22.04 -4.06 6.08
CA ASN A 212 20.80 -4.82 6.21
C ASN A 212 20.65 -5.82 5.06
N GLY A 213 20.61 -7.10 5.39
CA GLY A 213 20.40 -8.21 4.46
C GLY A 213 18.98 -8.80 4.49
N SER A 214 18.01 -8.09 5.08
CA SER A 214 16.67 -8.62 5.35
C SER A 214 15.53 -7.66 5.01
N THR A 215 15.67 -6.89 3.91
CA THR A 215 14.63 -5.96 3.46
C THR A 215 14.16 -6.27 2.05
N ALA A 216 12.84 -6.24 1.85
CA ALA A 216 12.21 -6.25 0.53
C ALA A 216 11.32 -5.01 0.30
N ILE A 217 11.14 -4.67 -0.97
CA ILE A 217 10.28 -3.60 -1.47
C ILE A 217 9.46 -4.17 -2.61
N LEU A 218 8.15 -4.28 -2.43
CA LEU A 218 7.20 -4.51 -3.53
C LEU A 218 6.66 -3.16 -3.96
N PHE A 219 7.12 -2.68 -5.11
CA PHE A 219 6.58 -1.49 -5.75
C PHE A 219 5.53 -1.89 -6.78
N VAL A 220 4.30 -1.37 -6.64
CA VAL A 220 3.17 -1.65 -7.53
C VAL A 220 2.73 -0.34 -8.20
N SER A 221 2.82 -0.25 -9.53
CA SER A 221 2.60 0.98 -10.30
C SER A 221 1.20 1.55 -10.13
N GLU A 222 0.20 0.68 -10.06
CA GLU A 222 -1.23 1.02 -10.00
C GLU A 222 -1.72 1.25 -8.57
N MET A 223 -0.92 0.88 -7.56
CA MET A 223 -1.33 1.00 -6.17
C MET A 223 -1.48 2.47 -5.76
N GLN A 224 -2.64 2.78 -5.20
CA GLN A 224 -2.96 4.09 -4.61
C GLN A 224 -2.40 4.22 -3.20
N HIS A 225 -2.36 5.44 -2.67
CA HIS A 225 -1.97 5.68 -1.29
C HIS A 225 -2.78 4.85 -0.27
N VAL A 226 -4.07 4.60 -0.52
CA VAL A 226 -4.78 3.53 0.18
C VAL A 226 -4.74 2.33 -0.77
N PRO A 227 -4.00 1.25 -0.43
CA PRO A 227 -3.95 0.07 -1.28
C PRO A 227 -5.35 -0.45 -1.57
N GLN A 228 -5.55 -0.92 -2.79
CA GLN A 228 -6.78 -1.56 -3.21
C GLN A 228 -6.96 -2.90 -2.47
N ALA A 229 -8.21 -3.23 -2.11
CA ALA A 229 -8.52 -4.47 -1.41
C ALA A 229 -8.06 -5.72 -2.19
N SER A 230 -8.25 -5.73 -3.53
CA SER A 230 -7.79 -6.81 -4.40
C SER A 230 -6.28 -7.00 -4.35
N LEU A 231 -5.52 -5.90 -4.37
CA LEU A 231 -4.06 -5.96 -4.22
C LEU A 231 -3.66 -6.54 -2.86
N LEU A 232 -4.20 -6.02 -1.76
CA LEU A 232 -3.85 -6.52 -0.43
C LEU A 232 -4.30 -7.97 -0.21
N GLY A 233 -5.49 -8.34 -0.68
CA GLY A 233 -5.97 -9.71 -0.62
C GLY A 233 -5.09 -10.68 -1.38
N ALA A 234 -4.50 -10.24 -2.50
CA ALA A 234 -3.56 -11.04 -3.28
C ALA A 234 -2.22 -11.27 -2.58
N VAL A 235 -1.70 -10.30 -1.81
CA VAL A 235 -0.31 -10.35 -1.34
C VAL A 235 -0.13 -10.46 0.17
N LEU A 236 -1.05 -9.96 1.00
CA LEU A 236 -0.76 -9.71 2.41
C LEU A 236 -0.37 -10.98 3.18
N SER A 237 -1.12 -12.08 3.04
CA SER A 237 -0.77 -13.35 3.71
C SER A 237 0.58 -13.90 3.26
N LEU A 238 0.89 -13.80 1.96
CA LEU A 238 2.18 -14.23 1.40
C LEU A 238 3.34 -13.36 1.91
N LEU A 239 3.14 -12.05 2.06
CA LEU A 239 4.13 -11.13 2.64
C LEU A 239 4.47 -11.50 4.08
N LEU A 240 3.46 -11.85 4.89
CA LEU A 240 3.64 -12.26 6.28
C LEU A 240 4.42 -13.58 6.37
N MET A 241 4.06 -14.57 5.54
CA MET A 241 4.81 -15.83 5.46
C MET A 241 6.26 -15.63 5.01
N ALA A 242 6.49 -14.73 4.05
CA ALA A 242 7.83 -14.38 3.60
C ALA A 242 8.67 -13.81 4.75
N LEU A 243 8.13 -12.86 5.54
CA LEU A 243 8.85 -12.27 6.67
C LEU A 243 9.19 -13.27 7.76
N LEU A 244 8.26 -14.17 8.12
CA LEU A 244 8.53 -15.25 9.08
C LEU A 244 9.63 -16.18 8.57
N SER A 245 9.52 -16.60 7.31
CA SER A 245 10.53 -17.46 6.68
C SER A 245 11.90 -16.80 6.65
N TRP A 246 11.96 -15.50 6.31
CA TRP A 246 13.22 -14.76 6.25
C TRP A 246 13.85 -14.60 7.63
N LYS A 247 13.05 -14.27 8.66
CA LYS A 247 13.53 -14.21 10.04
C LYS A 247 14.08 -15.55 10.52
N ALA A 248 13.43 -16.66 10.17
CA ALA A 248 13.85 -17.99 10.60
C ALA A 248 15.11 -18.49 9.87
N SER A 249 15.24 -18.23 8.56
CA SER A 249 16.35 -18.74 7.75
C SER A 249 17.55 -17.81 7.66
N GLY A 250 17.38 -16.52 7.97
CA GLY A 250 18.38 -15.49 7.69
C GLY A 250 18.61 -15.22 6.19
N SER A 251 17.82 -15.83 5.31
CA SER A 251 18.00 -15.80 3.85
C SER A 251 16.72 -15.35 3.13
N PRO A 252 16.81 -14.67 1.97
CA PRO A 252 15.64 -14.23 1.22
C PRO A 252 14.68 -15.39 0.90
N PRO A 253 13.37 -15.25 1.18
CA PRO A 253 12.36 -16.29 0.98
C PRO A 253 11.90 -16.34 -0.48
N ILE A 254 12.78 -16.78 -1.39
CA ILE A 254 12.58 -16.73 -2.85
C ILE A 254 11.29 -17.42 -3.31
N ALA A 255 10.93 -18.56 -2.72
CA ALA A 255 9.70 -19.28 -3.09
C ALA A 255 8.43 -18.47 -2.79
N GLN A 256 8.39 -17.78 -1.65
CA GLN A 256 7.29 -16.89 -1.26
C GLN A 256 7.26 -15.65 -2.16
N PHE A 257 8.41 -15.10 -2.53
CA PHE A 257 8.52 -14.00 -3.50
C PHE A 257 7.95 -14.38 -4.86
N GLN A 258 8.33 -15.55 -5.39
CA GLN A 258 7.76 -16.06 -6.64
C GLN A 258 6.24 -16.24 -6.54
N SER A 259 5.74 -16.77 -5.41
CA SER A 259 4.29 -16.91 -5.17
C SER A 259 3.56 -15.56 -5.19
N ILE A 260 4.15 -14.51 -4.61
CA ILE A 260 3.60 -13.15 -4.64
C ILE A 260 3.51 -12.65 -6.09
N LEU A 261 4.60 -12.78 -6.86
CA LEU A 261 4.66 -12.32 -8.24
C LEU A 261 3.66 -13.08 -9.13
N SER A 262 3.64 -14.41 -9.06
CA SER A 262 2.68 -15.23 -9.81
C SER A 262 1.23 -14.87 -9.46
N ARG A 263 0.94 -14.55 -8.19
CA ARG A 263 -0.40 -14.11 -7.81
C ARG A 263 -0.76 -12.76 -8.43
N LEU A 264 0.14 -11.79 -8.38
CA LEU A 264 -0.08 -10.46 -8.99
C LEU A 264 -0.26 -10.53 -10.51
N GLU A 265 0.55 -11.36 -11.18
CA GLU A 265 0.46 -11.57 -12.63
C GLU A 265 -0.83 -12.29 -13.03
N GLY A 266 -1.28 -13.25 -12.21
CA GLY A 266 -2.56 -13.96 -12.41
C GLY A 266 -3.78 -13.03 -12.36
N GLU A 267 -3.72 -11.92 -11.60
CA GLU A 267 -4.78 -10.90 -11.58
C GLU A 267 -4.73 -9.97 -12.81
N GLY A 268 -3.66 -10.00 -13.62
CA GLY A 268 -3.54 -9.34 -14.92
C GLY A 268 -3.53 -7.81 -14.94
N CYS A 269 -3.76 -7.16 -13.80
CA CYS A 269 -3.93 -5.70 -13.68
C CYS A 269 -2.82 -5.00 -12.88
N TRP A 270 -1.84 -5.75 -12.39
CA TRP A 270 -0.74 -5.22 -11.58
C TRP A 270 0.59 -5.28 -12.33
N SER A 271 1.38 -4.22 -12.19
CA SER A 271 2.74 -4.15 -12.71
C SER A 271 3.67 -3.52 -11.68
N GLY A 272 4.96 -3.80 -11.83
CA GLY A 272 5.96 -3.15 -10.99
C GLY A 272 7.23 -3.96 -10.87
N ARG A 273 7.78 -3.96 -9.65
CA ARG A 273 9.04 -4.62 -9.33
C ARG A 273 9.07 -5.06 -7.88
N LEU A 274 9.60 -6.25 -7.64
CA LEU A 274 10.02 -6.70 -6.34
C LEU A 274 11.53 -6.51 -6.23
N LEU A 275 11.97 -5.75 -5.22
CA LEU A 275 13.38 -5.61 -4.88
C LEU A 275 13.63 -6.24 -3.52
N PHE A 276 14.77 -6.88 -3.34
CA PHE A 276 15.14 -7.42 -2.03
C PHE A 276 16.66 -7.47 -1.86
N THR A 277 17.11 -7.44 -0.61
CA THR A 277 18.54 -7.56 -0.27
C THR A 277 18.95 -9.03 -0.29
N ALA A 278 19.70 -9.46 -1.30
CA ALA A 278 20.22 -10.83 -1.40
C ALA A 278 21.38 -11.08 -0.42
N ALA A 279 22.13 -10.03 -0.12
CA ALA A 279 23.14 -9.94 0.92
C ALA A 279 23.21 -8.49 1.42
N ALA A 280 24.02 -8.22 2.45
CA ALA A 280 24.30 -6.87 2.91
C ALA A 280 24.72 -5.96 1.73
N GLY A 281 23.92 -4.93 1.45
CA GLY A 281 24.17 -3.92 0.43
C GLY A 281 23.86 -4.35 -1.00
N LEU A 282 23.57 -5.64 -1.23
CA LEU A 282 23.31 -6.20 -2.54
C LEU A 282 21.81 -6.33 -2.78
N TRP A 283 21.28 -5.53 -3.70
CA TRP A 283 19.88 -5.58 -4.10
C TRP A 283 19.69 -6.40 -5.36
N GLU A 284 18.75 -7.34 -5.32
CA GLU A 284 18.17 -7.97 -6.50
C GLU A 284 16.84 -7.30 -6.86
N GLU A 285 16.48 -7.36 -8.14
CA GLU A 285 15.25 -6.78 -8.68
C GLU A 285 14.61 -7.75 -9.66
N ILE A 286 13.32 -8.02 -9.46
CA ILE A 286 12.49 -8.86 -10.32
C ILE A 286 11.32 -8.01 -10.80
N PRO A 287 11.30 -7.57 -12.08
CA PRO A 287 10.13 -6.90 -12.64
C PRO A 287 8.98 -7.89 -12.79
N PHE A 288 7.75 -7.41 -12.68
CA PHE A 288 6.55 -8.22 -12.92
C PHE A 288 5.47 -7.41 -13.63
N GLY A 289 4.52 -8.14 -14.21
CA GLY A 289 3.42 -7.56 -14.96
C GLY A 289 3.82 -7.18 -16.39
N SER A 290 2.80 -7.11 -17.23
CA SER A 290 2.98 -6.93 -18.66
C SER A 290 3.17 -5.46 -19.01
N ALA A 291 4.41 -5.01 -19.15
CA ALA A 291 4.71 -3.90 -20.08
C ALA A 291 4.33 -4.23 -21.55
N ARG A 292 3.73 -5.40 -21.81
CA ARG A 292 3.40 -5.94 -23.14
C ARG A 292 2.13 -5.38 -23.77
N TYR A 293 1.31 -4.57 -23.08
CA TYR A 293 0.07 -4.04 -23.68
C TYR A 293 0.19 -2.67 -24.38
N SER A 294 1.36 -2.03 -24.38
CA SER A 294 1.56 -0.76 -25.12
C SER A 294 2.22 -0.92 -26.50
N GLY A 295 2.38 -2.14 -27.02
CA GLY A 295 3.18 -2.40 -28.22
C GLY A 295 2.64 -3.37 -29.27
N TRP A 296 1.49 -4.03 -29.07
CA TRP A 296 0.92 -4.89 -30.10
C TRP A 296 -0.01 -4.12 -31.02
N ALA A 297 0.56 -3.19 -31.79
CA ALA A 297 0.02 -2.92 -33.10
C ALA A 297 0.08 -4.23 -33.88
N CYS A 298 -1.08 -4.68 -34.39
CA CYS A 298 -1.20 -5.76 -35.33
C CYS A 298 -0.30 -5.48 -36.55
N ARG A 299 0.96 -5.92 -36.51
CA ARG A 299 1.78 -6.06 -37.71
C ARG A 299 1.52 -7.46 -38.23
N SER A 300 0.56 -7.55 -39.14
CA SER A 300 0.51 -8.61 -40.14
C SER A 300 1.84 -8.61 -40.91
N SER A 301 2.79 -9.42 -40.48
CA SER A 301 3.87 -9.86 -41.36
C SER A 301 3.27 -10.84 -42.35
N GLN A 302 2.95 -10.36 -43.55
CA GLN A 302 2.93 -11.22 -44.73
C GLN A 302 4.30 -11.89 -44.87
N PRO A 303 4.39 -13.18 -45.17
CA PRO A 303 5.66 -13.80 -45.53
C PRO A 303 6.06 -13.31 -46.92
N SER A 304 7.18 -12.59 -47.00
CA SER A 304 7.91 -12.37 -48.24
C SER A 304 8.46 -13.71 -48.73
N GLN A 305 7.94 -14.21 -49.85
CA GLN A 305 8.60 -15.25 -50.63
C GLN A 305 9.94 -14.70 -51.13
N ALA A 306 11.03 -15.28 -50.65
CA ALA A 306 12.32 -15.23 -51.33
C ALA A 306 12.63 -16.66 -51.76
N ALA A 307 12.42 -16.93 -53.05
CA ALA A 307 12.88 -18.15 -53.70
C ALA A 307 14.41 -18.11 -53.75
N SER A 308 15.05 -19.07 -53.09
CA SER A 308 16.46 -19.39 -53.28
C SER A 308 16.57 -20.42 -54.40
N CYS A 309 17.43 -20.09 -55.36
CA CYS A 309 17.93 -21.01 -56.37
C CYS A 309 18.88 -22.06 -55.76
N ALA A 310 18.96 -23.18 -56.49
CA ALA A 310 20.12 -24.06 -56.72
C ALA A 310 20.28 -25.32 -55.84
N ALA A 311 19.94 -26.47 -56.45
CA ALA A 311 20.79 -27.66 -56.69
C ALA A 311 19.88 -28.73 -57.33
N GLY A 312 20.19 -29.52 -58.35
CA GLY A 312 21.37 -29.78 -59.17
C GLY A 312 21.15 -31.11 -59.92
N PHE A 313 21.84 -31.28 -61.05
CA PHE A 313 22.29 -32.54 -61.68
C PHE A 313 21.39 -33.47 -62.53
N HIS A 314 22.04 -33.89 -63.65
CA HIS A 314 21.84 -35.07 -64.54
C HIS A 314 20.58 -35.05 -65.41
N SER A 315 20.61 -35.24 -66.74
CA SER A 315 21.56 -35.89 -67.66
C SER A 315 21.46 -35.24 -69.04
#